data_AF-A0A0N0GXB7-F1
#
_entry.id   AF-A0A0N0GXB7-F1
#
_cell.length_a   1.000
_cell.length_b   1.000
_cell.length_c   1.000
_cell.angle_alpha   90.00
_cell.angle_beta   90.00
_cell.angle_gamma   90.00
#
_symmetry.space_group_name_H-M   'P 1'
#
loop_
_entity.id
_entity.type
_entity.pdbx_description
1 polymer ?
#
loop_
_entity_poly.entity_id
_entity_poly.type
_entity_poly.pdbx_seq_one_letter_code
_entity_poly.pdbx_strand_id
1 'polypeptide(L)'
;MTMQRPKTTVATALAGLALTGSLLSAAAPANAAESASGPAASHAKVHPDRQRHTEGKGICTRVPRLEKRIDRALARLNGGVHTRGSIARMAQRVKNARAKNHDAVATFLQDRLTRRKQLKPTLTRERVDLKAVAAWCSTRDNAKEGDGS
;
A
#
# COMPACT_ATOMS: atom_id res chain seq x y z
N MET A 1 9.54 19.95 -43.84
CA MET A 1 10.16 18.93 -42.95
C MET A 1 9.09 17.93 -42.53
N THR A 2 8.96 16.82 -43.26
CA THR A 2 8.02 15.73 -42.98
C THR A 2 8.79 14.59 -42.31
N MET A 3 8.57 14.36 -41.02
CA MET A 3 9.17 13.21 -40.32
C MET A 3 8.17 12.05 -40.28
N GLN A 4 8.56 10.97 -40.97
CA GLN A 4 7.86 9.68 -41.04
C GLN A 4 7.95 8.94 -39.70
N ARG A 5 6.83 8.35 -39.27
CA ARG A 5 6.73 7.42 -38.13
C ARG A 5 7.19 6.01 -38.55
N PRO A 6 8.03 5.31 -37.78
CA PRO A 6 8.31 3.90 -38.04
C PRO A 6 7.11 3.02 -37.64
N LYS A 7 6.70 2.15 -38.57
CA LYS A 7 5.70 1.10 -38.36
C LYS A 7 6.45 -0.16 -37.89
N THR A 8 6.20 -0.62 -36.68
CA THR A 8 6.71 -1.91 -36.19
C THR A 8 5.68 -3.00 -36.46
N THR A 9 6.05 -3.93 -37.33
CA THR A 9 5.24 -5.07 -37.76
C THR A 9 5.35 -6.22 -36.76
N VAL A 10 4.21 -6.87 -36.52
CA VAL A 10 4.02 -8.03 -35.65
C VAL A 10 4.55 -9.30 -36.33
N ALA A 11 5.24 -10.17 -35.58
CA ALA A 11 5.51 -11.55 -35.98
C ALA A 11 4.97 -12.50 -34.91
N THR A 12 3.81 -13.09 -35.21
CA THR A 12 3.19 -14.21 -34.50
C THR A 12 3.87 -15.50 -34.90
N ALA A 13 4.45 -16.23 -33.95
CA ALA A 13 4.85 -17.63 -34.13
C ALA A 13 3.82 -18.54 -33.45
N LEU A 14 3.00 -19.18 -34.28
CA LEU A 14 2.12 -20.29 -33.92
C LEU A 14 2.91 -21.60 -34.12
N ALA A 15 3.10 -22.35 -33.03
CA ALA A 15 3.33 -23.80 -33.03
C ALA A 15 2.75 -24.30 -31.69
N GLY A 16 1.85 -25.27 -31.58
CA GLY A 16 1.51 -26.37 -32.48
C GLY A 16 1.66 -27.68 -31.71
N LEU A 17 0.61 -28.07 -30.96
CA LEU A 17 0.22 -29.39 -30.43
C LEU A 17 1.26 -30.37 -29.84
N ALA A 18 1.01 -30.78 -28.58
CA ALA A 18 0.96 -32.20 -28.21
C ALA A 18 0.09 -32.39 -26.94
N LEU A 19 -1.06 -33.05 -27.08
CA LEU A 19 -1.80 -33.64 -25.97
C LEU A 19 -1.15 -34.99 -25.64
N THR A 20 -0.60 -35.13 -24.43
CA THR A 20 -0.44 -36.42 -23.77
C THR A 20 -0.85 -36.28 -22.30
N GLY A 21 -2.02 -36.82 -21.97
CA GLY A 21 -2.40 -37.05 -20.59
C GLY A 21 -1.63 -38.25 -20.05
N SER A 22 -1.13 -38.15 -18.82
CA SER A 22 -0.88 -39.29 -17.92
C SER A 22 -0.48 -38.82 -16.52
N LEU A 23 -1.33 -39.23 -15.57
CA LEU A 23 -1.01 -39.63 -14.20
C LEU A 23 -0.73 -38.56 -13.14
N LEU A 24 -1.80 -38.34 -12.36
CA LEU A 24 -1.78 -38.01 -10.94
C LEU A 24 -0.77 -38.93 -10.21
N SER A 25 0.27 -38.35 -9.61
CA SER A 25 0.99 -39.02 -8.52
C SER A 25 1.41 -38.00 -7.47
N ALA A 26 0.88 -38.23 -6.27
CA ALA A 26 1.23 -37.56 -5.05
C ALA A 26 2.62 -38.03 -4.57
N ALA A 27 3.34 -37.13 -3.88
CA ALA A 27 4.18 -37.38 -2.70
C ALA A 27 5.48 -36.57 -2.72
N ALA A 28 5.61 -35.74 -1.67
CA ALA A 28 6.81 -35.28 -0.98
C ALA A 28 7.98 -34.65 -1.77
N PRO A 29 8.43 -33.43 -1.41
CA PRO A 29 9.79 -33.02 -1.75
C PRO A 29 10.78 -33.84 -0.91
N ALA A 30 11.54 -34.70 -1.58
CA ALA A 30 12.73 -35.36 -1.04
C ALA A 30 13.82 -34.30 -0.81
N ASN A 31 14.36 -34.28 0.40
CA ASN A 31 15.62 -33.62 0.70
C ASN A 31 16.73 -34.45 0.05
N ALA A 32 17.45 -33.87 -0.90
CA ALA A 32 18.76 -34.34 -1.33
C ALA A 32 19.70 -33.15 -1.29
N ALA A 33 20.57 -33.15 -0.28
CA ALA A 33 21.73 -32.29 -0.19
C ALA A 33 22.74 -32.72 -1.25
N GLU A 34 23.22 -31.77 -2.06
CA GLU A 34 24.52 -31.86 -2.72
C GLU A 34 25.21 -30.52 -2.49
N SER A 35 26.41 -30.59 -1.91
CA SER A 35 27.17 -29.45 -1.43
C SER A 35 27.78 -28.70 -2.60
N ALA A 36 27.30 -27.48 -2.85
CA ALA A 36 27.99 -26.48 -3.64
C ALA A 36 28.11 -25.20 -2.81
N SER A 37 29.35 -24.87 -2.45
CA SER A 37 29.75 -23.67 -1.71
C SER A 37 29.22 -22.39 -2.38
N GLY A 38 28.23 -21.77 -1.74
CA GLY A 38 27.71 -20.44 -2.03
C GLY A 38 27.21 -19.82 -0.71
N PRO A 39 27.28 -18.49 -0.50
CA PRO A 39 27.28 -17.90 0.83
C PRO A 39 26.07 -18.33 1.65
N ALA A 40 26.34 -19.05 2.73
CA ALA A 40 25.35 -19.36 3.75
C ALA A 40 24.64 -18.05 4.11
N ALA A 41 23.31 -18.04 3.93
CA ALA A 41 22.46 -17.08 4.60
C ALA A 41 22.87 -17.14 6.07
N SER A 42 23.64 -16.14 6.49
CA SER A 42 24.02 -15.99 7.87
C SER A 42 22.70 -15.75 8.58
N HIS A 43 22.16 -16.80 9.19
CA HIS A 43 21.23 -16.66 10.30
C HIS A 43 21.98 -15.77 11.28
N ALA A 44 21.73 -14.47 11.19
CA ALA A 44 22.20 -13.52 12.16
C ALA A 44 21.74 -14.08 13.49
N LYS A 45 22.69 -14.57 14.28
CA LYS A 45 22.46 -14.94 15.67
C LYS A 45 21.72 -13.76 16.24
N VAL A 46 20.44 -13.96 16.58
CA VAL A 46 19.72 -13.03 17.42
C VAL A 46 20.50 -13.06 18.72
N HIS A 47 21.41 -12.10 18.88
CA HIS A 47 22.01 -11.84 20.16
C HIS A 47 20.83 -11.53 21.10
N PRO A 48 20.64 -12.30 22.18
CA PRO A 48 19.57 -12.04 23.15
C PRO A 48 19.80 -10.73 23.94
N ASP A 49 20.81 -9.93 23.56
CA ASP A 49 21.16 -8.64 24.15
C ASP A 49 20.58 -7.42 23.39
N ARG A 50 19.74 -7.64 22.37
CA ARG A 50 18.84 -6.58 21.85
C ARG A 50 17.43 -6.69 22.42
N GLN A 51 17.33 -7.23 23.62
CA GLN A 51 16.11 -7.29 24.39
C GLN A 51 15.65 -5.85 24.75
N ARG A 52 14.61 -5.37 24.06
CA ARG A 52 13.50 -4.59 24.64
C ARG A 52 13.73 -3.13 25.10
N HIS A 53 14.48 -2.29 24.37
CA HIS A 53 14.47 -0.83 24.66
C HIS A 53 14.25 0.14 23.48
N THR A 54 14.01 -0.35 22.25
CA THR A 54 13.95 0.51 21.05
C THR A 54 12.64 0.48 20.27
N GLU A 55 11.71 -0.45 20.54
CA GLU A 55 10.50 -0.62 19.71
C GLU A 55 9.57 0.61 19.72
N GLY A 56 9.57 1.37 20.83
CA GLY A 56 8.82 2.63 20.92
C GLY A 56 9.49 3.83 20.23
N LYS A 57 10.83 3.89 20.15
CA LYS A 57 11.54 5.06 19.59
C LYS A 57 11.23 5.25 18.11
N GLY A 58 11.09 4.16 17.37
CA GLY A 58 10.79 4.21 15.93
C GLY A 58 9.39 4.74 15.63
N ILE A 59 8.39 4.48 16.47
CA ILE A 59 7.04 5.01 16.25
C ILE A 59 6.94 6.48 16.69
N CYS A 60 7.47 6.85 17.85
CA CYS A 60 7.37 8.21 18.38
C CYS A 60 7.99 9.27 17.46
N THR A 61 9.12 8.96 16.83
CA THR A 61 9.75 9.84 15.83
C THR A 61 8.90 10.03 14.57
N ARG A 62 8.02 9.07 14.25
CA ARG A 62 7.18 9.10 13.04
C ARG A 62 5.80 9.70 13.28
N VAL A 63 5.30 9.72 14.52
CA VAL A 63 3.94 10.18 14.87
C VAL A 63 3.60 11.54 14.24
N PRO A 64 4.41 12.61 14.40
CA PRO A 64 4.05 13.93 13.85
C PRO A 64 3.93 13.93 12.34
N ARG A 65 4.74 13.11 11.64
CA ARG A 65 4.67 12.97 10.19
C ARG A 65 3.43 12.20 9.76
N LEU A 66 3.03 11.18 10.51
CA LEU A 66 1.83 10.39 10.25
C LEU A 66 0.56 11.23 10.45
N GLU A 67 0.49 12.04 11.51
CA GLU A 67 -0.64 12.94 11.78
C GLU A 67 -0.83 13.92 10.61
N LYS A 68 0.24 14.60 10.21
CA LYS A 68 0.24 15.51 9.04
C LYS A 68 -0.15 14.80 7.74
N ARG A 69 0.11 13.51 7.58
CA ARG A 69 -0.31 12.75 6.38
C ARG A 69 -1.81 12.46 6.42
N ILE A 70 -2.32 12.01 7.57
CA ILE A 70 -3.75 11.72 7.76
C ILE A 70 -4.57 13.01 7.61
N ASP A 71 -4.15 14.11 8.23
CA ASP A 71 -4.83 15.40 8.14
C ASP A 71 -4.90 15.91 6.69
N ARG A 72 -3.79 15.82 5.93
CA ARG A 72 -3.79 16.17 4.50
C ARG A 72 -4.67 15.25 3.66
N ALA A 73 -4.76 13.97 4.02
CA ALA A 73 -5.64 13.03 3.33
C ALA A 73 -7.11 13.37 3.59
N LEU A 74 -7.49 13.62 4.84
CA LEU A 74 -8.83 14.04 5.24
C LEU A 74 -9.22 15.37 4.61
N ALA A 75 -8.34 16.38 4.65
CA ALA A 75 -8.57 17.68 4.02
C ALA A 75 -8.84 17.54 2.51
N ARG A 76 -8.07 16.69 1.81
CA ARG A 76 -8.29 16.42 0.39
C ARG A 76 -9.62 15.73 0.14
N LEU A 77 -9.99 14.72 0.94
CA LEU A 77 -11.25 14.00 0.79
C LEU A 77 -12.46 14.91 1.03
N ASN A 78 -12.35 15.83 1.99
CA ASN A 78 -13.39 16.80 2.38
C ASN A 78 -13.42 18.06 1.52
N GLY A 79 -12.47 18.25 0.59
CA GLY A 79 -12.45 19.41 -0.29
C GLY A 79 -13.69 19.52 -1.19
N GLY A 80 -13.88 20.69 -1.79
CA GLY A 80 -15.01 20.98 -2.67
C GLY A 80 -14.93 20.30 -4.04
N VAL A 81 -15.87 20.63 -4.92
CA VAL A 81 -15.96 20.07 -6.29
C VAL A 81 -14.77 20.40 -7.19
N HIS A 82 -14.01 21.46 -6.87
CA HIS A 82 -12.79 21.84 -7.59
C HIS A 82 -11.52 21.18 -7.02
N THR A 83 -11.60 20.56 -5.85
CA THR A 83 -10.44 19.93 -5.21
C THR A 83 -10.14 18.56 -5.83
N ARG A 84 -8.91 18.36 -6.29
CA ARG A 84 -8.48 17.07 -6.83
C ARG A 84 -8.49 16.00 -5.74
N GLY A 85 -9.24 14.92 -5.98
CA GLY A 85 -9.29 13.78 -5.07
C GLY A 85 -10.37 13.85 -4.00
N SER A 86 -11.14 14.95 -3.96
CA SER A 86 -12.28 15.07 -3.05
C SER A 86 -13.43 14.15 -3.43
N ILE A 87 -14.25 13.85 -2.43
CA ILE A 87 -15.50 13.09 -2.60
C ILE A 87 -16.48 13.91 -3.45
N ALA A 88 -16.59 15.21 -3.20
CA ALA A 88 -17.48 16.11 -3.94
C ALA A 88 -17.16 16.15 -5.44
N ARG A 89 -15.87 16.31 -5.80
CA ARG A 89 -15.44 16.29 -7.21
C ARG A 89 -15.72 14.95 -7.86
N MET A 90 -15.46 13.84 -7.17
CA MET A 90 -15.70 12.51 -7.73
C MET A 90 -17.20 12.26 -7.96
N ALA A 91 -18.05 12.69 -7.03
CA ALA A 91 -19.51 12.63 -7.18
C ALA A 91 -19.99 13.44 -8.39
N GLN A 92 -19.46 14.65 -8.60
CA GLN A 92 -19.77 15.44 -9.79
C GLN A 92 -19.36 14.73 -11.08
N ARG A 93 -18.18 14.09 -11.10
CA ARG A 93 -17.72 13.34 -12.28
C ARG A 93 -18.62 12.13 -12.60
N VAL A 94 -19.15 11.44 -11.59
CA VAL A 94 -20.15 10.38 -11.79
C VAL A 94 -21.41 10.96 -12.43
N LYS A 95 -21.95 12.05 -11.87
CA LYS A 95 -23.14 12.73 -12.43
C LYS A 95 -22.92 13.13 -13.89
N ASN A 96 -21.77 13.74 -14.20
CA ASN A 96 -21.43 14.16 -15.56
C ASN A 96 -21.28 12.98 -16.54
N ALA A 97 -20.77 11.83 -16.09
CA ALA A 97 -20.66 10.65 -16.94
C ALA A 97 -22.04 10.05 -17.27
N ARG A 98 -22.93 9.98 -16.26
CA ARG A 98 -24.31 9.52 -16.45
C ARG A 98 -25.11 10.45 -17.36
N ALA A 99 -24.97 11.77 -17.18
CA ALA A 99 -25.62 12.75 -18.04
C ALA A 99 -25.19 12.68 -19.51
N LYS A 100 -24.05 12.05 -19.79
CA LYS A 100 -23.52 11.81 -21.15
C LYS A 100 -23.76 10.38 -21.64
N ASN A 101 -24.52 9.56 -20.90
CA ASN A 101 -24.75 8.13 -21.19
C ASN A 101 -23.44 7.32 -21.30
N HIS A 102 -22.40 7.70 -20.55
CA HIS A 102 -21.13 6.97 -20.50
C HIS A 102 -21.13 5.97 -19.34
N ASP A 103 -21.92 4.90 -19.44
CA ASP A 103 -22.22 4.02 -18.29
C ASP A 103 -21.00 3.29 -17.74
N ALA A 104 -20.15 2.71 -18.60
CA ALA A 104 -18.91 2.06 -18.16
C ALA A 104 -18.00 3.02 -17.37
N VAL A 105 -17.92 4.29 -17.82
CA VAL A 105 -17.16 5.33 -17.13
C VAL A 105 -17.82 5.70 -15.81
N ALA A 106 -19.15 5.82 -15.79
CA ALA A 106 -19.91 6.12 -14.59
C ALA A 106 -19.72 5.05 -13.51
N THR A 107 -19.77 3.77 -13.89
CA THR A 107 -19.51 2.61 -13.00
C THR A 107 -18.10 2.68 -12.41
N PHE A 108 -17.08 2.81 -13.24
CA PHE A 108 -15.70 2.93 -12.76
C PHE A 108 -15.50 4.12 -11.80
N LEU A 109 -16.12 5.27 -12.09
CA LEU A 109 -16.06 6.44 -11.24
C LEU A 109 -16.85 6.24 -9.93
N GLN A 110 -17.95 5.51 -9.98
CA GLN A 110 -18.75 5.16 -8.81
C GLN A 110 -17.96 4.28 -7.84
N ASP A 111 -17.24 3.26 -8.32
CA ASP A 111 -16.38 2.43 -7.45
C ASP A 111 -15.27 3.24 -6.79
N ARG A 112 -14.69 4.19 -7.54
CA ARG A 112 -13.71 5.14 -7.01
C ARG A 112 -14.32 6.11 -6.01
N LEU A 113 -15.59 6.47 -6.14
CA LEU A 113 -16.32 7.28 -5.17
C LEU A 113 -16.57 6.47 -3.89
N THR A 114 -17.04 5.24 -4.02
CA THR A 114 -17.29 4.31 -2.91
C THR A 114 -16.03 4.09 -2.07
N ARG A 115 -14.90 3.77 -2.71
CA ARG A 115 -13.60 3.61 -2.00
C ARG A 115 -13.19 4.85 -1.22
N ARG A 116 -13.41 6.05 -1.77
CA ARG A 116 -13.10 7.31 -1.05
C ARG A 116 -14.02 7.54 0.14
N LYS A 117 -15.31 7.22 0.00
CA LYS A 117 -16.28 7.32 1.10
C LYS A 117 -15.94 6.34 2.23
N GLN A 118 -15.51 5.13 1.89
CA GLN A 118 -15.05 4.12 2.86
C GLN A 118 -13.71 4.48 3.51
N LEU A 119 -12.80 5.14 2.79
CA LEU A 119 -11.51 5.56 3.34
C LEU A 119 -11.65 6.66 4.41
N LYS A 120 -12.62 7.57 4.26
CA LYS A 120 -12.81 8.69 5.20
C LYS A 120 -12.98 8.24 6.66
N PRO A 121 -13.92 7.35 7.02
CA PRO A 121 -14.07 6.89 8.41
C PRO A 121 -12.84 6.15 8.92
N THR A 122 -12.15 5.37 8.08
CA THR A 122 -10.90 4.70 8.45
C THR A 122 -9.83 5.72 8.86
N LEU A 123 -9.59 6.75 8.02
CA LEU A 123 -8.62 7.81 8.32
C LEU A 123 -9.03 8.63 9.56
N THR A 124 -10.32 8.85 9.78
CA THR A 124 -10.80 9.53 11.00
C THR A 124 -10.46 8.72 12.25
N ARG A 125 -10.66 7.39 12.21
CA ARG A 125 -10.30 6.50 13.32
C ARG A 125 -8.79 6.47 13.54
N GLU A 126 -8.03 6.26 12.48
CA GLU A 126 -6.55 6.28 12.54
C GLU A 126 -6.02 7.59 13.12
N ARG A 127 -6.66 8.73 12.82
CA ARG A 127 -6.29 10.02 13.42
C ARG A 127 -6.47 10.03 14.94
N VAL A 128 -7.55 9.45 15.44
CA VAL A 128 -7.82 9.35 16.89
C VAL A 128 -6.81 8.42 17.54
N ASP A 129 -6.58 7.25 16.95
CA ASP A 129 -5.62 6.26 17.47
C ASP A 129 -4.21 6.85 17.50
N LEU A 130 -3.82 7.60 16.47
CA LEU A 130 -2.51 8.22 16.40
C LEU A 130 -2.30 9.32 17.44
N LYS A 131 -3.36 10.05 17.85
CA LYS A 131 -3.29 10.98 18.98
C LYS A 131 -3.08 10.25 20.31
N ALA A 132 -3.68 9.07 20.49
CA ALA A 132 -3.42 8.25 21.67
C ALA A 132 -1.96 7.76 21.70
N VAL A 133 -1.41 7.39 20.54
CA VAL A 133 0.03 7.06 20.41
C VAL A 133 0.90 8.29 20.70
N ALA A 134 0.51 9.48 20.23
CA ALA A 134 1.23 10.72 20.53
C ALA A 134 1.30 10.99 22.04
N ALA A 135 0.17 10.87 22.74
CA ALA A 135 0.11 11.03 24.19
C ALA A 135 0.99 10.00 24.93
N TRP A 136 0.97 8.74 24.51
CA TRP A 136 1.85 7.70 25.05
C TRP A 136 3.33 7.96 24.78
N CYS A 137 3.68 8.53 23.62
CA CYS A 137 5.05 8.93 23.34
C CYS A 137 5.52 10.04 24.28
N SER A 138 4.67 11.04 24.54
CA SER A 138 4.99 12.14 25.46
C SER A 138 5.26 11.65 26.89
N THR A 139 4.49 10.69 27.42
CA THR A 139 4.75 10.17 28.78
C THR A 139 6.08 9.43 28.89
N ARG A 140 6.51 8.76 27.82
CA ARG A 140 7.82 8.07 27.74
C ARG A 140 9.00 9.00 27.59
N ASP A 141 8.81 10.15 26.96
CA ASP A 141 9.87 11.15 26.82
C ASP A 141 10.08 11.89 28.15
N ASN A 142 8.99 12.26 28.85
CA ASN A 142 9.05 12.84 30.21
C ASN A 142 9.63 11.87 31.24
N ALA A 143 9.33 10.57 31.17
CA ALA A 143 9.89 9.57 32.07
C ALA A 143 11.42 9.39 31.94
N LYS A 144 12.02 9.78 30.79
CA LYS A 144 13.49 9.77 30.66
C LYS A 144 14.18 10.95 31.33
N GLU A 145 13.50 12.08 31.50
CA GLU A 145 14.09 13.26 32.13
C GLU A 145 14.19 13.11 33.66
N GLY A 146 13.44 12.17 34.26
CA GLY A 146 13.42 11.93 35.70
C GLY A 146 14.30 10.77 36.23
N ASP A 147 14.94 9.98 35.36
CA ASP A 147 15.81 8.83 35.72
C ASP A 147 17.31 9.16 35.54
N GLY A 148 17.64 10.46 35.48
CA GLY A 148 18.98 10.97 35.21
C GLY A 148 19.45 12.01 36.22
N SER A 149 19.04 11.88 37.49
CA SER A 149 19.54 12.69 38.61
C SER A 149 20.08 11.80 39.72
#